data_AF-A0A8T5GVP1-F1
#
_entry.id   AF-A0A8T5GVP1-F1
#
_cell.length_a   1.000
_cell.length_b   1.000
_cell.length_c   1.000
_cell.angle_alpha   90.00
_cell.angle_beta   90.00
_cell.angle_gamma   90.00
#
_symmetry.space_group_name_H-M   'P 1'
#
loop_
_entity.id
_entity.type
_entity.pdbx_description
1 polymer ?
#
loop_
_entity_poly.entity_id
_entity_poly.type
_entity_poly.pdbx_seq_one_letter_code
_entity_poly.pdbx_strand_id
1 'polypeptide(L)'
;MVSHQQALETWCESMWGQLPLDISEWAAHDDVLQVFIKLNRGVLIADFAMDSDGELVCEEHLHIPQDRWNPGSIQAHRTNEGRVRFRHRSSEIILSARLRAPEWGQALLEEWLMNQRGEALKPKDRSQRLSSITRSKLSIERNLNQARLTHAQSELALAKDRLVSAERGLDSKRTSSEEE
;
A
#
# COMPACT_ATOMS: atom_id res chain seq x y z
N MET A 1 13.57 -30.09 17.71
CA MET A 1 13.35 -29.31 16.47
C MET A 1 13.49 -27.85 16.87
N VAL A 2 14.64 -27.24 16.55
CA VAL A 2 14.81 -25.79 16.71
C VAL A 2 13.78 -25.17 15.78
N SER A 3 12.89 -24.32 16.31
CA SER A 3 11.92 -23.63 15.48
C SER A 3 12.69 -22.78 14.48
N HIS A 4 12.32 -22.78 13.19
CA HIS A 4 12.96 -21.93 12.16
C HIS A 4 13.11 -20.47 12.63
N GLN A 5 12.20 -20.02 13.49
CA GLN A 5 12.24 -18.72 14.14
C GLN A 5 13.50 -18.46 14.99
N GLN A 6 13.95 -19.43 15.80
CA GLN A 6 15.14 -19.26 16.66
C GLN A 6 16.42 -19.16 15.84
N ALA A 7 16.51 -19.93 14.75
CA ALA A 7 17.63 -19.86 13.82
C ALA A 7 17.65 -18.52 13.06
N LEU A 8 16.49 -18.00 12.63
CA LEU A 8 16.37 -16.68 12.04
C LEU A 8 16.74 -15.55 13.01
N GLU A 9 16.32 -15.66 14.28
CA GLU A 9 16.70 -14.72 15.35
C GLU A 9 18.22 -14.71 15.57
N THR A 10 18.83 -15.90 15.70
CA THR A 10 20.28 -16.06 15.88
C THR A 10 21.05 -15.50 14.68
N TRP A 11 20.58 -15.76 13.47
CA TRP A 11 21.17 -15.21 12.25
C TRP A 11 21.05 -13.68 12.20
N CYS A 12 19.89 -13.12 12.54
CA CYS A 12 19.68 -11.68 12.59
C CYS A 12 20.59 -11.01 13.62
N GLU A 13 20.71 -11.60 14.81
CA GLU A 13 21.58 -11.08 15.86
C GLU A 13 23.06 -11.11 15.45
N SER A 14 23.49 -12.22 14.84
CA SER A 14 24.88 -12.39 14.36
C SER A 14 25.23 -11.43 13.20
N MET A 15 24.36 -11.33 12.18
CA MET A 15 24.65 -10.56 10.97
C MET A 15 24.32 -9.06 11.10
N TRP A 16 23.29 -8.72 11.87
CA TRP A 16 22.74 -7.35 11.95
C TRP A 16 22.83 -6.74 13.34
N GLY A 17 23.31 -7.48 14.34
CA GLY A 17 23.44 -6.99 15.72
C GLY A 17 22.12 -6.66 16.39
N GLN A 18 21.01 -7.21 15.89
CA GLN A 18 19.67 -6.96 16.42
C GLN A 18 18.74 -8.14 16.18
N LEU A 19 17.75 -8.27 17.07
CA LEU A 19 16.66 -9.21 16.89
C LEU A 19 15.62 -8.68 15.89
N PRO A 20 14.94 -9.55 15.14
CA PRO A 20 13.86 -9.17 14.25
C PRO A 20 12.65 -8.70 15.06
N LEU A 21 12.03 -7.59 14.64
CA LEU A 21 10.78 -7.09 15.24
C LEU A 21 9.57 -7.90 14.80
N ASP A 22 9.61 -8.42 13.57
CA ASP A 22 8.56 -9.21 12.97
C ASP A 22 9.17 -10.08 11.86
N ILE A 23 8.62 -11.26 11.65
CA ILE A 23 9.05 -12.20 10.61
C ILE A 23 7.80 -12.69 9.89
N SER A 24 7.82 -12.58 8.57
CA SER A 24 6.79 -13.15 7.72
C SER A 24 7.42 -14.11 6.74
N GLU A 25 7.05 -15.38 6.84
CA GLU A 25 7.41 -16.38 5.83
C GLU A 25 6.81 -16.02 4.47
N TRP A 26 7.61 -16.04 3.41
CA TRP A 26 7.16 -15.94 2.02
C TRP A 26 6.90 -17.33 1.44
N ALA A 27 7.85 -18.25 1.62
CA ALA A 27 7.74 -19.65 1.23
C ALA A 27 8.63 -20.52 2.12
N ALA A 28 8.11 -21.66 2.60
CA ALA A 28 8.89 -22.72 3.21
C ALA A 28 8.65 -24.04 2.46
N HIS A 29 9.74 -24.67 2.04
CA HIS A 29 9.81 -25.97 1.39
C HIS A 29 10.93 -26.79 2.05
N ASP A 30 10.97 -28.10 1.79
CA ASP A 30 11.81 -29.06 2.51
C ASP A 30 13.30 -28.64 2.62
N ASP A 31 13.81 -27.87 1.67
CA ASP A 31 15.20 -27.41 1.58
C ASP A 31 15.36 -25.88 1.51
N VAL A 32 14.27 -25.10 1.42
CA VAL A 32 14.33 -23.64 1.19
C VAL A 32 13.37 -22.90 2.12
N LEU A 33 13.88 -21.86 2.78
CA LEU A 33 13.13 -20.95 3.62
C LEU A 33 13.33 -19.50 3.15
N GLN A 34 12.28 -18.93 2.57
CA GLN A 34 12.26 -17.54 2.12
C GLN A 34 11.39 -16.71 3.05
N VAL A 35 11.95 -15.62 3.60
CA VAL A 35 11.27 -14.79 4.60
C VAL A 35 11.45 -13.31 4.36
N PHE A 36 10.49 -12.54 4.86
CA PHE A 36 10.60 -11.11 5.09
C PHE A 36 10.84 -10.85 6.57
N ILE A 37 11.78 -9.97 6.88
CA ILE A 37 12.17 -9.67 8.26
C ILE A 37 12.07 -8.16 8.47
N LYS A 38 11.36 -7.76 9.52
CA LYS A 38 11.28 -6.37 9.96
C LYS A 38 12.41 -6.10 10.96
N LEU A 39 13.26 -5.12 10.67
CA LEU A 39 14.29 -4.64 11.57
C LEU A 39 13.85 -3.34 12.27
N ASN A 40 14.69 -2.76 13.14
CA ASN A 40 14.37 -1.46 13.75
C ASN A 40 14.35 -0.31 12.75
N ARG A 41 15.22 -0.33 11.72
CA ARG A 41 15.42 0.77 10.76
C ARG A 41 15.45 0.32 9.31
N GLY A 42 14.62 -0.66 8.98
CA GLY A 42 14.54 -1.20 7.63
C GLY A 42 13.82 -2.55 7.60
N VAL A 43 13.88 -3.17 6.44
CA VAL A 43 13.35 -4.51 6.20
C VAL A 43 14.35 -5.34 5.40
N LEU A 44 14.34 -6.64 5.61
CA LEU A 44 15.10 -7.61 4.84
C LEU A 44 14.16 -8.53 4.08
N ILE A 45 14.60 -8.92 2.91
CA ILE A 45 14.08 -10.09 2.19
C ILE A 45 15.25 -11.06 2.15
N ALA A 46 15.07 -12.29 2.62
CA ALA A 46 16.15 -13.27 2.70
C ALA A 46 15.70 -14.61 2.14
N ASP A 47 16.61 -15.24 1.41
CA ASP A 47 16.52 -16.61 0.91
C ASP A 47 17.52 -17.47 1.68
N PHE A 48 16.99 -18.47 2.39
CA PHE A 48 17.78 -19.43 3.14
C PHE A 48 17.65 -20.81 2.52
N ALA A 49 18.75 -21.53 2.48
CA ALA A 49 18.80 -22.96 2.22
C ALA A 49 19.04 -23.72 3.52
N MET A 50 18.47 -24.92 3.62
CA MET A 50 18.80 -25.88 4.67
C MET A 50 20.03 -26.68 4.27
N ASP A 51 21.09 -26.63 5.07
CA ASP A 51 22.25 -27.49 4.88
C ASP A 51 21.93 -28.95 5.29
N SER A 52 22.78 -29.88 4.86
CA SER A 52 22.76 -31.30 5.20
C SER A 52 22.81 -31.58 6.72
N ASP A 53 23.35 -30.65 7.50
CA ASP A 53 23.37 -30.70 8.97
C ASP A 53 22.08 -30.15 9.63
N GLY A 54 21.14 -29.64 8.83
CA GLY A 54 19.88 -29.06 9.29
C GLY A 54 19.98 -27.60 9.75
N GLU A 55 21.09 -26.93 9.45
CA GLU A 55 21.34 -25.51 9.75
C GLU A 55 20.87 -24.61 8.61
N LEU A 56 20.35 -23.43 8.95
CA LEU A 56 19.91 -22.44 7.96
C LEU A 56 21.09 -21.61 7.46
N VAL A 57 21.35 -21.69 6.16
CA VAL A 57 22.39 -20.93 5.46
C VAL A 57 21.71 -19.86 4.61
N CYS A 58 22.13 -18.60 4.77
CA CYS A 58 21.62 -17.50 3.94
C CYS A 58 22.34 -17.51 2.59
N GLU A 59 21.59 -17.79 1.52
CA GLU A 59 22.09 -17.78 0.15
C GLU A 59 22.10 -16.35 -0.41
N GLU A 60 20.99 -15.64 -0.26
CA GLU A 60 20.82 -14.28 -0.77
C GLU A 60 19.97 -13.45 0.19
N HIS A 61 20.26 -12.15 0.27
CA HIS A 61 19.39 -11.22 0.98
C HIS A 61 19.38 -9.84 0.33
N LEU A 62 18.24 -9.17 0.41
CA LEU A 62 18.03 -7.79 0.01
C LEU A 62 17.65 -6.96 1.23
N HIS A 63 18.55 -6.05 1.62
CA HIS A 63 18.28 -5.08 2.67
C HIS A 63 17.75 -3.77 2.10
N ILE A 64 16.63 -3.30 2.66
CA ILE A 64 16.00 -2.03 2.33
C ILE A 64 16.02 -1.14 3.59
N PRO A 65 17.04 -0.28 3.72
CA PRO A 65 17.12 0.68 4.81
C PRO A 65 15.99 1.70 4.73
N GLN A 66 15.40 2.03 5.88
CA GLN A 66 14.30 2.99 5.97
C GLN A 66 14.69 4.40 5.49
N ASP A 67 15.94 4.82 5.73
CA ASP A 67 16.48 6.12 5.31
C ASP A 67 16.68 6.21 3.78
N ARG A 68 16.82 5.06 3.12
CA ARG A 68 17.00 4.96 1.66
C ARG A 68 15.73 4.54 0.93
N TRP A 69 14.63 4.33 1.65
CA TRP A 69 13.37 3.96 1.04
C TRP A 69 12.47 5.19 0.80
N ASN A 70 11.75 5.16 -0.33
CA ASN A 70 10.66 6.09 -0.62
C ASN A 70 9.35 5.29 -0.84
N PRO A 71 8.17 5.84 -0.47
CA PRO A 71 6.91 5.16 -0.74
C PRO A 71 6.76 4.77 -2.21
N GLY A 72 6.45 3.50 -2.48
CA GLY A 72 6.32 2.92 -3.81
C GLY A 72 7.64 2.64 -4.53
N SER A 73 8.79 2.76 -3.84
CA SER A 73 10.10 2.45 -4.43
C SER A 73 10.42 0.96 -4.47
N ILE A 74 9.70 0.14 -3.72
CA ILE A 74 9.78 -1.32 -3.80
C ILE A 74 8.90 -1.79 -4.95
N GLN A 75 9.48 -2.59 -5.83
CA GLN A 75 8.76 -3.21 -6.94
C GLN A 75 8.79 -4.73 -6.77
N ALA A 76 7.64 -5.35 -6.99
CA ALA A 76 7.53 -6.80 -7.05
C ALA A 76 6.79 -7.21 -8.31
N HIS A 77 7.37 -8.10 -9.10
CA HIS A 77 6.72 -8.63 -10.31
C HIS A 77 7.05 -10.10 -10.52
N ARG A 78 6.12 -10.81 -11.14
CA ARG A 78 6.32 -12.20 -11.55
C ARG A 78 7.21 -12.24 -12.78
N THR A 79 8.25 -13.07 -12.75
CA THR A 79 9.13 -13.33 -13.90
C THR A 79 8.48 -14.32 -14.86
N ASN A 80 8.99 -14.39 -16.10
CA ASN A 80 8.52 -15.35 -17.10
C ASN A 80 8.71 -16.81 -16.68
N GLU A 81 9.64 -17.07 -15.76
CA GLU A 81 9.92 -18.39 -15.18
C GLU A 81 8.96 -18.75 -14.03
N GLY A 82 8.00 -17.88 -13.71
CA GLY A 82 7.07 -18.11 -12.61
C GLY A 82 7.70 -17.93 -11.24
N ARG A 83 8.77 -17.14 -11.11
CA ARG A 83 9.34 -16.67 -9.83
C ARG A 83 8.91 -15.24 -9.54
N VAL A 84 9.10 -14.71 -8.33
CA VAL A 84 8.82 -13.31 -7.99
C VAL A 84 10.13 -12.56 -7.79
N ARG A 85 10.35 -11.51 -8.58
CA ARG A 85 11.48 -10.62 -8.38
C ARG A 85 11.05 -9.45 -7.51
N PHE A 86 11.74 -9.25 -6.41
CA PHE A 86 11.68 -8.03 -5.61
C PHE A 86 12.84 -7.13 -5.97
N ARG A 87 12.58 -5.84 -6.19
CA ARG A 87 13.58 -4.86 -6.57
C ARG A 87 13.44 -3.58 -5.77
N HIS A 88 14.58 -3.06 -5.31
CA HIS A 88 14.69 -1.74 -4.74
C HIS A 88 15.96 -1.07 -5.26
N ARG A 89 15.80 0.04 -5.97
CA ARG A 89 16.89 0.75 -6.66
C ARG A 89 17.66 -0.20 -7.60
N SER A 90 18.96 -0.39 -7.38
CA SER A 90 19.87 -1.25 -8.15
C SER A 90 19.97 -2.68 -7.61
N SER A 91 19.30 -2.99 -6.50
CA SER A 91 19.36 -4.30 -5.85
C SER A 91 18.07 -5.06 -6.07
N GLU A 92 18.19 -6.37 -6.31
CA GLU A 92 17.07 -7.27 -6.53
C GLU A 92 17.33 -8.62 -5.87
N ILE A 93 16.26 -9.38 -5.64
CA ILE A 93 16.27 -10.76 -5.16
C ILE A 93 15.11 -11.50 -5.82
N ILE A 94 15.30 -12.80 -6.12
CA ILE A 94 14.31 -13.62 -6.81
C ILE A 94 13.83 -14.74 -5.88
N LEU A 95 12.54 -14.73 -5.55
CA LEU A 95 11.91 -15.70 -4.67
C LEU A 95 10.99 -16.67 -5.45
N SER A 96 10.68 -17.81 -4.83
CA SER A 96 9.76 -18.81 -5.36
C SER A 96 8.32 -18.29 -5.37
N ALA A 97 7.57 -18.45 -6.47
CA ALA A 97 6.21 -17.91 -6.58
C ALA A 97 5.14 -19.01 -6.41
N ARG A 98 4.91 -19.47 -5.19
CA ARG A 98 3.98 -20.59 -4.96
C ARG A 98 2.53 -20.15 -4.81
N LEU A 99 2.21 -19.32 -3.80
CA LEU A 99 0.82 -19.05 -3.41
C LEU A 99 0.52 -17.56 -3.19
N ARG A 100 1.53 -16.71 -2.98
CA ARG A 100 1.32 -15.29 -2.69
C ARG A 100 1.56 -14.44 -3.93
N ALA A 101 0.71 -13.43 -4.06
CA ALA A 101 0.82 -12.48 -5.15
C ALA A 101 1.99 -11.50 -4.87
N PRO A 102 2.77 -11.09 -5.88
CA PRO A 102 3.89 -10.16 -5.70
C PRO A 102 3.51 -8.88 -4.93
N GLU A 103 2.34 -8.33 -5.24
CA GLU A 103 1.78 -7.12 -4.62
C GLU A 103 1.56 -7.26 -3.12
N TRP A 104 1.30 -8.49 -2.63
CA TRP A 104 1.16 -8.74 -1.20
C TRP A 104 2.49 -8.55 -0.48
N GLY A 105 3.58 -9.11 -1.02
CA GLY A 105 4.91 -8.94 -0.43
C GLY A 105 5.39 -7.49 -0.50
N GLN A 106 5.13 -6.82 -1.62
CA GLN A 106 5.41 -5.40 -1.78
C GLN A 106 4.65 -4.56 -0.74
N ALA A 107 3.35 -4.78 -0.59
CA ALA A 107 2.51 -4.03 0.34
C ALA A 107 2.96 -4.22 1.79
N LEU A 108 3.31 -5.46 2.19
CA LEU A 108 3.81 -5.74 3.53
C LEU A 108 5.10 -4.98 3.85
N LEU A 109 6.08 -5.02 2.94
CA LEU A 109 7.36 -4.35 3.13
C LEU A 109 7.20 -2.83 3.21
N GLU A 110 6.36 -2.27 2.33
CA GLU A 110 6.02 -0.84 2.32
C GLU A 110 5.28 -0.42 3.60
N GLU A 111 4.37 -1.25 4.11
CA GLU A 111 3.68 -1.03 5.38
C GLU A 111 4.66 -1.00 6.56
N TRP A 112 5.56 -1.98 6.66
CA TRP A 112 6.56 -2.04 7.72
C TRP A 112 7.46 -0.81 7.74
N LEU A 113 7.95 -0.38 6.57
CA LEU A 113 8.78 0.82 6.43
C LEU A 113 8.00 2.11 6.74
N MET A 114 6.73 2.18 6.35
CA MET A 114 5.84 3.30 6.68
C MET A 114 5.62 3.42 8.19
N ASN A 115 5.36 2.30 8.87
CA ASN A 115 5.17 2.25 10.32
C ASN A 115 6.42 2.70 11.07
N GLN A 116 7.60 2.22 10.68
CA GLN A 116 8.88 2.67 11.23
C GLN A 116 9.10 4.18 11.01
N ARG A 117 8.65 4.73 9.87
CA ARG A 117 8.75 6.17 9.58
C ARG A 117 7.85 7.01 10.49
N GLY A 118 6.69 6.49 10.85
CA GLY A 118 5.82 7.11 11.84
C GLY A 118 6.39 7.10 13.26
N GLU A 119 7.17 6.08 13.63
CA GLU A 119 7.81 5.96 14.94
C GLU A 119 9.03 6.88 15.09
N ALA A 120 9.85 7.03 14.05
CA ALA A 120 11.04 7.89 14.04
C ALA A 120 10.74 9.41 14.15
N LEU A 121 9.48 9.83 13.95
CA LEU A 121 9.04 11.24 13.98
C LEU A 121 8.43 11.71 15.33
N LYS A 122 8.45 10.87 16.37
CA LYS A 122 8.01 11.24 17.74
C LYS A 122 9.20 11.81 18.52
N PRO A 123 9.31 13.15 18.70
CA PRO A 123 8.45 13.91 19.63
C PRO A 123 8.17 15.38 19.22
N LYS A 124 7.70 15.65 17.99
CA LYS A 124 7.23 17.01 17.58
C LYS A 124 5.90 17.04 16.81
N ASP A 125 5.33 15.87 16.51
CA ASP A 125 4.39 15.71 15.41
C ASP A 125 2.90 15.66 15.80
N ARG A 126 2.53 15.87 17.07
CA ARG A 126 1.09 15.94 17.43
C ARG A 126 0.42 17.15 16.77
N SER A 127 1.10 18.30 16.74
CA SER A 127 0.58 19.53 16.11
C SER A 127 0.54 19.42 14.58
N GLN A 128 1.52 18.75 13.97
CA GLN A 128 1.62 18.63 12.52
C GLN A 128 0.68 17.53 11.97
N ARG A 129 0.50 16.41 12.68
CA ARG A 129 -0.61 15.45 12.45
C ARG A 129 -1.98 16.09 12.60
N LEU A 130 -2.19 16.93 13.63
CA LEU A 130 -3.43 17.70 13.74
C LEU A 130 -3.60 18.62 12.52
N SER A 131 -2.56 19.32 12.09
CA SER A 131 -2.63 20.22 10.93
C SER A 131 -2.92 19.50 9.59
N SER A 132 -2.41 18.27 9.40
CA SER A 132 -2.66 17.48 8.20
C SER A 132 -4.06 16.87 8.22
N ILE A 133 -4.51 16.37 9.37
CA ILE A 133 -5.89 15.89 9.56
C ILE A 133 -6.89 17.05 9.37
N THR A 134 -6.61 18.23 9.92
CA THR A 134 -7.46 19.42 9.73
C THR A 134 -7.48 19.87 8.26
N ARG A 135 -6.35 19.83 7.55
CA ARG A 135 -6.31 20.12 6.10
C ARG A 135 -7.08 19.09 5.28
N SER A 136 -6.94 17.80 5.60
CA SER A 136 -7.68 16.73 4.95
C SER A 136 -9.18 16.87 5.19
N LYS A 137 -9.59 17.14 6.43
CA LYS A 137 -11.00 17.42 6.79
C LYS A 137 -11.56 18.61 6.00
N LEU A 138 -10.84 19.73 5.96
CA LEU A 138 -11.24 20.92 5.19
C LEU A 138 -11.36 20.64 3.69
N SER A 139 -10.47 19.82 3.13
CA SER A 139 -10.53 19.43 1.73
C SER A 139 -11.75 18.54 1.43
N ILE A 140 -12.04 17.58 2.32
CA ILE A 140 -13.22 16.72 2.21
C ILE A 140 -14.50 17.53 2.32
N GLU A 141 -14.58 18.47 3.27
CA GLU A 141 -15.74 19.37 3.43
C GLU A 141 -15.96 20.26 2.20
N ARG A 142 -14.89 20.79 1.60
CA ARG A 142 -14.98 21.57 0.36
C ARG A 142 -15.47 20.73 -0.82
N ASN A 143 -14.91 19.53 -1.00
CA ASN A 143 -15.33 18.61 -2.07
C ASN A 143 -16.80 18.18 -1.89
N LEU A 144 -17.23 17.91 -0.66
CA LEU A 144 -18.62 17.57 -0.36
C LEU A 144 -19.56 18.74 -0.66
N ASN A 145 -19.18 19.97 -0.29
CA ASN A 145 -19.97 21.16 -0.61
C ASN A 145 -20.02 21.44 -2.10
N GLN A 146 -18.93 21.23 -2.83
CA GLN A 146 -18.90 21.37 -4.29
C GLN A 146 -19.78 20.31 -4.94
N ALA A 147 -19.70 19.04 -4.52
CA ALA A 147 -20.58 17.98 -5.02
C ALA A 147 -22.07 18.28 -4.77
N ARG A 148 -22.42 18.77 -3.57
CA ARG A 148 -23.77 19.23 -3.24
C ARG A 148 -24.22 20.41 -4.10
N LEU A 149 -23.34 21.38 -4.33
CA LEU A 149 -23.64 22.55 -5.16
C LEU A 149 -23.87 22.15 -6.62
N THR A 150 -23.02 21.29 -7.19
CA THR A 150 -23.18 20.76 -8.54
C THR A 150 -24.50 20.01 -8.69
N HIS A 151 -24.86 19.18 -7.70
CA HIS A 151 -26.16 18.50 -7.68
C HIS A 151 -27.32 19.50 -7.67
N ALA A 152 -27.31 20.48 -6.76
CA ALA A 152 -28.36 21.50 -6.69
C ALA A 152 -28.47 22.34 -7.97
N GLN A 153 -27.35 22.65 -8.64
CA GLN A 153 -27.34 23.34 -9.93
C GLN A 153 -27.96 22.49 -11.04
N SER A 154 -27.68 21.19 -11.08
CA SER A 154 -28.29 20.28 -12.04
C SER A 154 -29.80 20.16 -11.84
N GLU A 155 -30.27 20.07 -10.60
CA GLU A 155 -31.70 20.05 -10.29
C GLU A 155 -32.40 21.37 -10.64
N LEU A 156 -31.75 22.52 -10.39
CA LEU A 156 -32.27 23.82 -10.82
C LEU A 156 -32.38 23.91 -12.34
N ALA A 157 -31.40 23.40 -13.09
CA ALA A 157 -31.44 23.38 -14.55
C ALA A 157 -32.58 22.51 -15.07
N LEU A 158 -32.78 21.32 -14.49
CA LEU A 158 -33.91 20.45 -14.80
C LEU A 158 -35.26 21.09 -14.45
N ALA A 159 -35.35 21.78 -13.31
CA ALA A 159 -36.55 22.50 -12.92
C ALA A 159 -36.86 23.66 -13.87
N LYS A 160 -35.84 24.40 -14.33
CA LYS A 160 -36.00 25.47 -15.34
C LYS A 160 -36.46 24.91 -16.68
N ASP A 161 -35.89 23.79 -17.13
CA ASP A 161 -36.28 23.16 -18.40
C ASP A 161 -37.74 22.66 -18.37
N ARG A 162 -38.17 22.13 -17.22
CA ARG A 162 -39.57 21.78 -16.96
C ARG A 162 -40.49 22.99 -16.98
N LEU A 163 -40.09 24.12 -16.39
CA LEU A 163 -40.85 25.36 -16.43
C LEU A 163 -41.00 25.90 -17.86
N VAL A 164 -39.91 25.96 -18.63
CA VAL A 164 -39.95 26.43 -20.03
C VAL A 164 -40.83 25.52 -20.90
N SER A 165 -40.76 24.21 -20.68
CA SER A 165 -41.63 23.25 -21.38
C SER A 165 -43.10 23.41 -21.00
N ALA A 166 -43.40 23.67 -19.73
CA ALA A 166 -44.76 23.96 -19.26
C ALA A 166 -45.28 25.30 -19.80
N GLU A 167 -44.45 26.34 -19.85
CA GLU A 167 -44.79 27.64 -20.44
C GLU A 167 -45.12 27.49 -21.93
N ARG A 168 -44.29 26.79 -22.70
CA ARG A 168 -44.57 26.51 -24.12
C ARG A 168 -45.86 25.72 -24.32
N GLY A 169 -46.13 24.74 -23.47
CA GLY A 169 -47.38 23.96 -23.51
C GLY A 169 -48.63 24.77 -23.14
N LEU A 170 -48.48 25.80 -22.29
CA LEU A 170 -49.57 26.74 -21.97
C LEU A 170 -49.79 27.76 -23.09
N ASP A 171 -48.71 28.22 -23.72
CA ASP A 171 -48.77 29.19 -24.84
C ASP A 171 -49.39 28.54 -26.08
N SER A 172 -48.98 27.31 -26.42
CA SER A 172 -49.59 26.54 -27.52
C SER A 172 -51.07 26.27 -27.31
N LYS A 173 -51.49 26.11 -26.04
CA LYS A 173 -52.89 25.85 -25.69
C LYS A 173 -53.75 27.10 -25.75
N ARG A 174 -53.17 28.30 -25.53
CA ARG A 174 -53.84 29.59 -25.75
C ARG A 174 -54.05 29.86 -27.23
N THR A 175 -53.04 29.64 -28.07
CA THR A 175 -53.16 29.86 -29.53
C THR A 175 -54.21 28.94 -30.16
N SER A 176 -54.30 27.68 -29.73
CA SER A 176 -55.34 26.75 -30.20
C SER A 176 -56.77 27.09 -29.75
N SER A 177 -56.93 27.97 -28.76
CA SER A 177 -58.25 28.43 -28.27
C SER A 177 -58.69 29.78 -28.85
N GLU A 178 -57.80 30.45 -29.60
CA GLU A 178 -58.09 31.72 -30.30
C GLU A 178 -58.35 31.52 -31.81
N GLU A 179 -58.19 30.30 -32.33
CA GLU A 179 -58.45 29.92 -33.74
C GLU A 179 -59.76 29.11 -33.96
N GLU A 180 -60.59 28.91 -32.92
CA GLU A 180 -62.00 28.43 -33.02
C GLU A 180 -62.99 29.61 -33.04
#